data_AF-A0A7C8ZLT5-F1
#
_entry.id   AF-A0A7C8ZLT5-F1
#
_cell.length_a   1.000
_cell.length_b   1.000
_cell.length_c   1.000
_cell.angle_alpha   90.00
_cell.angle_beta   90.00
_cell.angle_gamma   90.00
#
_symmetry.space_group_name_H-M   'P 1'
#
loop_
_entity.id
_entity.type
_entity.pdbx_description
1 polymer ?
#
loop_
_entity_poly.entity_id
_entity_poly.type
_entity_poly.pdbx_seq_one_letter_code
_entity_poly.pdbx_strand_id
1 'polypeptide(L)'
;CSSDLSRAGERRRHGNSRRNATISERKDQVRSFWNSMSSEMKRDLLRIKVGDIRAHFSSSSNKDGGQAYEILSDALAFGERNKKWKFWACFRCGERFPDAESHMQHVVQEHMGNLLPKIQPLLPPNVDSEWAEMLVACSWKPLDLTASVKMLEDQPKHKDSEFSGQVNHKEQIPDCWSDDLGSEEVWESIAEKKSFADGRNDDHKILNAGYRKCNTNVGSNVYSLPNSWPLSEDAERSKLLEKISCLFQMLSRHKCLATSHLHKVIQFTMEELQGLVPGSWILCCGLDQTPLCICFLGAAQLRKIVKFLQDLCHACGVGRSPEKIS
;
A
#
# COMPACT_ATOMS: atom_id res chain seq x y z
N CYS A 1 -30.35 -82.10 49.02
CA CYS A 1 -29.80 -80.77 48.75
C CYS A 1 -28.73 -80.92 47.67
N SER A 2 -29.12 -80.79 46.41
CA SER A 2 -29.04 -79.54 45.60
C SER A 2 -27.68 -79.46 44.91
N SER A 3 -27.52 -79.26 43.61
CA SER A 3 -28.40 -79.24 42.42
C SER A 3 -27.48 -79.05 41.20
N ASP A 4 -28.06 -79.14 40.00
CA ASP A 4 -27.56 -78.63 38.70
C ASP A 4 -26.87 -79.62 37.74
N LEU A 5 -26.99 -79.50 36.41
CA LEU A 5 -28.09 -79.16 35.48
C LEU A 5 -27.51 -79.43 34.07
N SER A 6 -28.26 -80.15 33.25
CA SER A 6 -28.40 -80.09 31.78
C SER A 6 -27.28 -79.48 30.91
N ARG A 7 -26.79 -80.28 29.96
CA ARG A 7 -26.06 -79.81 28.77
C ARG A 7 -26.74 -80.33 27.49
N ALA A 8 -27.83 -79.66 27.10
CA ALA A 8 -28.45 -79.83 25.79
C ALA A 8 -27.88 -78.78 24.83
N GLY A 9 -27.39 -79.24 23.68
CA GLY A 9 -26.80 -78.38 22.65
C GLY A 9 -27.86 -77.68 21.81
N GLU A 10 -27.57 -76.46 21.39
CA GLU A 10 -28.31 -75.81 20.32
C GLU A 10 -27.39 -74.95 19.47
N ARG A 11 -27.10 -75.45 18.26
CA ARG A 11 -26.33 -74.79 17.22
C ARG A 11 -27.16 -73.61 16.67
N ARG A 12 -26.78 -72.37 16.98
CA ARG A 12 -27.36 -71.20 16.31
C ARG A 12 -26.69 -70.97 14.96
N ARG A 13 -27.39 -71.38 13.90
CA ARG A 13 -27.13 -70.98 12.52
C ARG A 13 -27.30 -69.46 12.40
N HIS A 14 -26.22 -68.71 12.18
CA HIS A 14 -26.31 -67.33 11.70
C HIS A 14 -26.48 -67.37 10.17
N GLY A 15 -27.72 -67.29 9.72
CA GLY A 15 -28.05 -67.08 8.32
C GLY A 15 -27.60 -65.68 7.88
N ASN A 16 -26.76 -65.63 6.84
CA ASN A 16 -26.36 -64.41 6.15
C ASN A 16 -27.57 -63.84 5.38
N SER A 17 -28.47 -63.17 6.08
CA SER A 17 -29.50 -62.33 5.45
C SER A 17 -28.88 -60.97 5.13
N ARG A 18 -28.20 -60.85 3.98
CA ARG A 18 -27.90 -59.55 3.38
C ARG A 18 -29.23 -58.86 3.07
N ARG A 19 -29.72 -58.05 4.01
CA ARG A 19 -30.80 -57.09 3.71
C ARG A 19 -30.26 -56.15 2.63
N ASN A 20 -30.95 -56.08 1.50
CA ASN A 20 -30.66 -55.11 0.44
C ASN A 20 -31.09 -53.72 0.94
N ALA A 21 -30.25 -53.09 1.77
CA ALA A 21 -30.48 -51.74 2.25
C ALA A 21 -30.61 -50.78 1.06
N THR A 22 -31.64 -49.95 1.12
CA THR A 22 -31.91 -48.90 0.12
C THR A 22 -30.75 -47.91 0.06
N ILE A 23 -30.62 -47.19 -1.05
CA ILE A 23 -29.55 -46.19 -1.23
C ILE A 23 -29.61 -45.11 -0.13
N SER A 24 -30.82 -44.75 0.31
CA SER A 24 -31.00 -43.77 1.40
C SER A 24 -30.46 -44.32 2.72
N GLU A 25 -30.82 -45.55 3.10
CA GLU A 25 -30.32 -46.19 4.32
C GLU A 25 -28.79 -46.32 4.32
N ARG A 26 -28.19 -46.63 3.16
CA ARG A 26 -26.72 -46.66 3.03
C ARG A 26 -26.10 -45.28 3.19
N LYS A 27 -26.71 -44.24 2.61
CA LYS A 27 -26.25 -42.85 2.79
C LYS A 27 -26.31 -42.43 4.26
N ASP A 28 -27.40 -42.77 4.95
CA ASP A 28 -27.59 -42.43 6.36
C ASP A 28 -26.61 -43.19 7.26
N GLN A 29 -26.32 -44.46 6.95
CA GLN A 29 -25.28 -45.25 7.63
C GLN A 29 -23.89 -44.65 7.44
N VAL A 30 -23.51 -44.29 6.21
CA VAL A 30 -22.21 -43.64 5.93
C VAL A 30 -22.10 -42.30 6.64
N ARG A 31 -23.18 -41.50 6.66
CA ARG A 31 -23.21 -40.21 7.35
C ARG A 31 -23.09 -40.38 8.86
N SER A 32 -23.81 -41.33 9.45
CA SER A 32 -23.73 -41.65 10.88
C SER A 32 -22.32 -42.11 11.25
N PHE A 33 -21.74 -43.03 10.46
CA PHE A 33 -20.37 -43.49 10.64
C PHE A 33 -19.38 -42.33 10.54
N TRP A 34 -19.42 -41.53 9.46
CA TRP A 34 -18.58 -40.34 9.30
C TRP A 34 -18.69 -39.39 10.49
N ASN A 35 -19.90 -39.10 10.96
CA ASN A 35 -20.09 -38.19 12.09
C ASN A 35 -19.56 -38.76 13.41
N SER A 36 -19.62 -40.08 13.61
CA SER A 36 -19.08 -40.75 14.78
C SER A 36 -17.54 -40.83 14.82
N MET A 37 -16.87 -40.63 13.69
CA MET A 37 -15.41 -40.71 13.59
C MET A 37 -14.71 -39.49 14.20
N SER A 38 -13.57 -39.74 14.85
CA SER A 38 -12.64 -38.71 15.31
C SER A 38 -12.04 -37.93 14.12
N SER A 39 -11.55 -36.73 14.39
CA SER A 39 -10.84 -35.91 13.40
C SER A 39 -9.61 -36.62 12.82
N GLU A 40 -8.90 -37.39 13.65
CA GLU A 40 -7.74 -38.18 13.22
C GLU A 40 -8.14 -39.29 12.24
N MET A 41 -9.14 -40.10 12.60
CA MET A 41 -9.61 -41.18 11.74
C MET A 41 -10.17 -40.65 10.41
N LYS A 42 -10.85 -39.48 10.43
CA LYS A 42 -11.27 -38.79 9.21
C LYS A 42 -10.10 -38.40 8.32
N ARG A 43 -9.03 -37.83 8.89
CA ARG A 43 -7.82 -37.48 8.12
C ARG A 43 -7.17 -38.71 7.51
N ASP A 44 -7.06 -39.80 8.27
CA ASP A 44 -6.41 -41.01 7.77
C ASP A 44 -7.26 -41.73 6.72
N LEU A 45 -8.59 -41.71 6.83
CA LEU A 45 -9.49 -42.20 5.77
C LEU A 45 -9.34 -41.38 4.48
N LEU A 46 -9.12 -40.07 4.60
CA LEU A 46 -8.89 -39.17 3.46
C LEU A 46 -7.43 -39.14 2.98
N ARG A 47 -6.52 -39.86 3.66
CA ARG A 47 -5.10 -39.91 3.30
C ARG A 47 -4.92 -40.87 2.14
N ILE A 48 -4.52 -40.33 1.01
CA ILE A 48 -4.26 -41.11 -0.20
C ILE A 48 -2.80 -40.91 -0.59
N LYS A 49 -2.12 -41.98 -0.99
CA LYS A 49 -0.76 -41.88 -1.49
C LYS A 49 -0.78 -41.30 -2.90
N VAL A 50 0.13 -40.38 -3.19
CA VAL A 50 0.28 -39.78 -4.52
C VAL A 50 0.50 -40.86 -5.60
N GLY A 51 1.25 -41.92 -5.28
CA GLY A 51 1.47 -43.05 -6.19
C GLY A 51 0.18 -43.76 -6.61
N ASP A 52 -0.75 -43.96 -5.67
CA ASP A 52 -2.02 -44.63 -5.94
C ASP A 52 -2.91 -43.77 -6.86
N ILE A 53 -2.92 -42.44 -6.64
CA ILE A 53 -3.65 -41.50 -7.49
C ILE A 53 -3.06 -41.48 -8.91
N ARG A 54 -1.73 -41.44 -9.04
CA ARG A 54 -1.05 -41.50 -10.34
C ARG A 54 -1.43 -42.77 -11.09
N ALA A 55 -1.33 -43.94 -10.46
CA ALA A 55 -1.68 -45.22 -11.08
C ALA A 55 -3.14 -45.29 -11.55
N HIS A 56 -4.07 -44.70 -10.78
CA HIS A 56 -5.48 -44.61 -11.15
C HIS A 56 -5.72 -43.81 -12.43
N PHE A 57 -5.03 -42.67 -12.60
CA PHE A 57 -5.16 -41.84 -13.81
C PHE A 57 -4.36 -42.37 -15.00
N SER A 58 -3.30 -43.16 -14.77
CA SER A 58 -2.56 -43.84 -15.84
C SER A 58 -3.23 -45.10 -16.38
N SER A 59 -4.32 -45.57 -15.75
CA SER A 59 -5.04 -46.76 -16.21
C SER A 59 -5.89 -46.47 -17.46
N SER A 60 -5.81 -47.36 -18.45
CA SER A 60 -6.35 -47.15 -19.82
C SER A 60 -7.88 -47.04 -19.94
N SER A 61 -8.63 -47.17 -18.84
CA SER A 61 -10.09 -47.04 -18.80
C SER A 61 -10.59 -45.60 -18.64
N ASN A 62 -9.72 -44.65 -18.28
CA ASN A 62 -10.10 -43.25 -18.10
C ASN A 62 -9.81 -42.43 -19.36
N LYS A 63 -10.86 -42.06 -20.11
CA LYS A 63 -10.75 -41.15 -21.27
C LYS A 63 -10.14 -39.79 -20.90
N ASP A 64 -10.34 -39.34 -19.67
CA ASP A 64 -9.79 -38.08 -19.12
C ASP A 64 -8.50 -38.27 -18.31
N GLY A 65 -7.97 -39.50 -18.24
CA GLY A 65 -6.85 -39.88 -17.37
C GLY A 65 -5.57 -39.12 -17.66
N GLY A 66 -5.30 -38.83 -18.94
CA GLY A 66 -4.15 -38.03 -19.35
C GLY A 66 -4.18 -36.59 -18.81
N GLN A 67 -5.31 -35.87 -18.99
CA GLN A 67 -5.45 -34.49 -18.48
C GLN A 67 -5.39 -34.43 -16.95
N ALA A 68 -6.03 -35.39 -16.26
CA ALA A 68 -6.00 -35.45 -14.81
C ALA A 68 -4.58 -35.70 -14.27
N TYR A 69 -3.79 -36.53 -14.95
CA TYR A 69 -2.39 -36.78 -14.58
C TYR A 69 -1.51 -35.53 -14.73
N GLU A 70 -1.66 -34.79 -15.83
CA GLU A 70 -0.92 -33.54 -16.06
C GLU A 70 -1.27 -32.49 -15.00
N ILE A 71 -2.57 -32.27 -14.74
CA ILE A 71 -3.02 -31.31 -13.71
C ILE A 71 -2.49 -31.69 -12.32
N LEU A 72 -2.50 -32.98 -11.97
CA LEU A 72 -1.96 -33.46 -10.70
C LEU A 72 -0.46 -33.24 -10.62
N SER A 73 0.28 -33.54 -11.68
CA SER A 73 1.73 -33.36 -11.75
C SER A 73 2.13 -31.89 -11.64
N ASP A 74 1.42 -31.00 -12.35
CA ASP A 74 1.54 -29.56 -12.25
C ASP A 74 1.29 -29.04 -10.83
N ALA A 75 0.19 -29.48 -10.21
CA ALA A 75 -0.17 -29.07 -8.86
C ALA A 75 0.87 -29.53 -7.83
N LEU A 76 1.38 -30.76 -7.96
CA LEU A 76 2.44 -31.30 -7.11
C LEU A 76 3.73 -30.52 -7.28
N ALA A 77 4.17 -30.28 -8.52
CA ALA A 77 5.39 -29.52 -8.80
C ALA A 77 5.29 -28.09 -8.25
N PHE A 78 4.13 -27.44 -8.37
CA PHE A 78 3.89 -26.12 -7.80
C PHE A 78 3.92 -26.15 -6.26
N GLY A 79 3.25 -27.12 -5.64
CA GLY A 79 3.19 -27.28 -4.19
C GLY A 79 4.57 -27.58 -3.58
N GLU A 80 5.36 -28.43 -4.23
CA GLU A 80 6.72 -28.76 -3.81
C GLU A 80 7.66 -27.54 -3.87
N ARG A 81 7.57 -26.75 -4.94
CA ARG A 81 8.40 -25.56 -5.17
C ARG A 81 8.03 -24.41 -4.23
N ASN A 82 6.73 -24.14 -4.06
CA ASN A 82 6.26 -22.94 -3.38
C ASN A 82 5.78 -23.17 -1.94
N LYS A 83 5.67 -24.43 -1.51
CA LYS A 83 5.07 -24.83 -0.23
C LYS A 83 3.65 -24.30 -0.02
N LYS A 84 2.93 -24.01 -1.12
CA LYS A 84 1.57 -23.49 -1.17
C LYS A 84 0.80 -24.18 -2.28
N TRP A 85 -0.49 -24.42 -2.05
CA TRP A 85 -1.40 -25.04 -3.03
C TRP A 85 -2.31 -24.04 -3.74
N LYS A 86 -2.43 -22.82 -3.21
CA LYS A 86 -3.15 -21.71 -3.85
C LYS A 86 -2.15 -20.87 -4.64
N PHE A 87 -2.57 -20.43 -5.81
CA PHE A 87 -1.76 -19.59 -6.68
C PHE A 87 -2.60 -18.48 -7.31
N TRP A 88 -1.91 -17.43 -7.74
CA TRP A 88 -2.41 -16.42 -8.67
C TRP A 88 -2.01 -16.83 -10.07
N ALA A 89 -2.92 -16.77 -11.03
CA ALA A 89 -2.61 -17.04 -12.43
C ALA A 89 -2.70 -15.74 -13.23
N CYS A 90 -1.68 -15.45 -14.02
CA CYS A 90 -1.73 -14.37 -14.97
C CYS A 90 -2.71 -14.73 -16.09
N PHE A 91 -3.72 -13.88 -16.30
CA PHE A 91 -4.74 -14.12 -17.33
C PHE A 91 -4.17 -14.08 -18.75
N ARG A 92 -3.08 -13.34 -18.99
CA ARG A 92 -2.52 -13.16 -20.34
C ARG A 92 -1.63 -14.31 -20.79
N CYS A 93 -0.78 -14.84 -19.91
CA CYS A 93 0.22 -15.85 -20.26
C CYS A 93 0.01 -17.19 -19.52
N GLY A 94 -0.87 -17.25 -18.53
CA GLY A 94 -1.14 -18.46 -17.74
C GLY A 94 -0.08 -18.79 -16.68
N GLU A 95 0.95 -17.95 -16.51
CA GLU A 95 1.96 -18.15 -15.46
C GLU A 95 1.34 -18.11 -14.06
N ARG A 96 1.88 -18.94 -13.15
CA ARG A 96 1.34 -19.16 -11.81
C ARG A 96 2.31 -18.66 -10.74
N PHE A 97 1.79 -17.92 -9.77
CA PHE A 97 2.55 -17.23 -8.73
C PHE A 97 2.05 -17.60 -7.33
N PRO A 98 2.93 -17.72 -6.33
CA PRO A 98 2.56 -18.12 -4.97
C PRO A 98 1.96 -17.00 -4.12
N ASP A 99 2.04 -15.76 -4.58
CA ASP A 99 1.55 -14.57 -3.88
C ASP A 99 1.15 -13.46 -4.87
N ALA A 100 0.39 -12.49 -4.38
CA ALA A 100 -0.14 -11.42 -5.21
C ALA A 100 0.95 -10.43 -5.68
N GLU A 101 2.03 -10.27 -4.90
CA GLU A 101 3.09 -9.30 -5.21
C GLU A 101 3.95 -9.81 -6.37
N SER A 102 4.37 -11.08 -6.36
CA SER A 102 5.08 -11.69 -7.49
C SER A 102 4.24 -11.71 -8.78
N HIS A 103 2.93 -11.99 -8.68
CA HIS A 103 2.01 -11.87 -9.82
C HIS A 103 1.92 -10.43 -10.35
N MET A 104 1.74 -9.44 -9.47
CA MET A 104 1.65 -8.04 -9.86
C MET A 104 2.96 -7.56 -10.52
N GLN A 105 4.11 -7.95 -9.98
CA GLN A 105 5.42 -7.64 -10.57
C GLN A 105 5.54 -8.21 -11.98
N HIS A 106 5.16 -9.48 -12.19
CA HIS A 106 5.12 -10.08 -13.52
C HIS A 106 4.20 -9.30 -14.48
N VAL A 107 2.97 -8.99 -14.06
CA VAL A 107 2.03 -8.24 -14.91
C VAL A 107 2.60 -6.87 -15.27
N VAL A 108 3.18 -6.17 -14.30
CA VAL A 108 3.78 -4.85 -14.52
C VAL A 108 4.98 -4.94 -15.46
N GLN A 109 5.83 -5.96 -15.35
CA GLN A 109 7.05 -6.08 -16.15
C GLN A 109 6.78 -6.64 -17.56
N GLU A 110 6.15 -7.81 -17.64
CA GLU A 110 5.98 -8.56 -18.89
C GLU A 110 4.81 -8.05 -19.73
N HIS A 111 3.79 -7.47 -19.09
CA HIS A 111 2.55 -7.06 -19.76
C HIS A 111 2.32 -5.55 -19.76
N MET A 112 2.83 -4.82 -18.77
CA MET A 112 2.80 -3.35 -18.74
C MET A 112 4.16 -2.69 -19.02
N GLY A 113 5.29 -3.39 -18.90
CA GLY A 113 6.61 -2.84 -19.24
C GLY A 113 6.73 -2.54 -20.74
N ASN A 114 5.93 -3.26 -21.54
CA ASN A 114 5.73 -3.06 -22.96
C ASN A 114 4.57 -2.11 -23.30
N LEU A 115 4.04 -1.34 -22.33
CA LEU A 115 3.12 -0.25 -22.64
C LEU A 115 3.74 0.58 -23.77
N LEU A 116 3.01 0.69 -24.88
CA LEU A 116 3.43 1.41 -26.08
C LEU A 116 4.18 2.69 -25.67
N PRO A 117 5.32 3.05 -26.28
CA PRO A 117 6.03 4.30 -25.98
C PRO A 117 5.14 5.56 -25.97
N LYS A 118 3.96 5.48 -26.59
CA LYS A 118 2.91 6.51 -26.61
C LYS A 118 2.10 6.66 -25.31
N ILE A 119 2.10 5.65 -24.42
CA ILE A 119 1.32 5.63 -23.17
C ILE A 119 2.20 5.87 -21.94
N GLN A 120 3.52 5.60 -22.02
CA GLN A 120 4.47 5.96 -20.95
C GLN A 120 4.39 7.43 -20.51
N PRO A 121 4.25 8.43 -21.41
CA PRO A 121 4.10 9.83 -21.01
C PRO A 121 2.78 10.14 -20.28
N LEU A 122 1.80 9.23 -20.37
CA LEU A 122 0.48 9.40 -19.74
C LEU A 122 0.44 8.85 -18.31
N LEU A 123 1.47 8.08 -17.90
CA LEU A 123 1.59 7.64 -16.51
C LEU A 123 2.19 8.78 -15.68
N PRO A 124 1.62 9.10 -14.51
CA PRO A 124 2.25 10.03 -13.59
C PRO A 124 3.67 9.56 -13.28
N PRO A 125 4.69 10.44 -13.41
CA PRO A 125 6.05 10.06 -13.09
C PRO A 125 6.11 9.66 -11.61
N ASN A 126 6.67 8.49 -11.34
CA ASN A 126 6.99 8.10 -9.96
C ASN A 126 7.93 9.14 -9.34
N VAL A 127 7.90 9.22 -8.00
CA VAL A 127 8.92 9.99 -7.27
C VAL A 127 10.31 9.50 -7.67
N ASP A 128 11.21 10.44 -7.95
CA ASP A 128 12.59 10.14 -8.34
C ASP A 128 13.36 9.44 -7.20
N SER A 129 14.54 8.89 -7.54
CA SER A 129 15.35 8.15 -6.59
C SER A 129 15.86 9.02 -5.44
N GLU A 130 16.15 10.30 -5.70
CA GLU A 130 16.70 11.22 -4.69
C GLU A 130 15.66 11.52 -3.60
N TRP A 131 14.44 11.86 -3.99
CA TRP A 131 13.33 12.05 -3.05
C TRP A 131 12.94 10.77 -2.33
N ALA A 132 12.97 9.62 -3.01
CA ALA A 132 12.72 8.34 -2.37
C ALA A 132 13.76 8.06 -1.26
N GLU A 133 15.04 8.34 -1.52
CA GLU A 133 16.12 8.23 -0.53
C GLU A 133 15.94 9.24 0.61
N MET A 134 15.59 10.49 0.32
CA MET A 134 15.32 11.50 1.35
C MET A 134 14.14 11.13 2.25
N LEU A 135 13.05 10.57 1.69
CA LEU A 135 11.89 10.12 2.48
C LEU A 135 12.26 8.97 3.43
N VAL A 136 13.16 8.09 3.01
CA VAL A 136 13.68 6.99 3.83
C VAL A 136 14.66 7.50 4.89
N ALA A 137 15.55 8.43 4.54
CA ALA A 137 16.55 8.98 5.44
C ALA A 137 16.00 10.04 6.42
N CYS A 138 14.81 10.58 6.15
CA CYS A 138 14.22 11.65 6.95
C CYS A 138 14.03 11.24 8.41
N SER A 139 14.51 12.08 9.33
CA SER A 139 14.25 11.94 10.75
C SER A 139 12.85 12.48 11.06
N TRP A 140 11.83 11.61 11.01
CA TRP A 140 10.42 11.91 11.26
C TRP A 140 10.14 12.25 12.75
N LYS A 141 10.67 13.39 13.20
CA LYS A 141 10.51 13.92 14.56
C LYS A 141 9.86 15.30 14.52
N PRO A 142 9.00 15.64 15.47
CA PRO A 142 8.37 16.96 15.50
C PRO A 142 9.42 18.05 15.76
N LEU A 143 9.46 19.04 14.86
CA LEU A 143 10.33 20.21 15.00
C LEU A 143 9.58 21.36 15.65
N ASP A 144 10.27 22.15 16.45
CA ASP A 144 9.72 23.37 17.05
C ASP A 144 9.85 24.53 16.06
N LEU A 145 8.72 24.94 15.49
CA LEU A 145 8.66 26.02 14.51
C LEU A 145 9.18 27.35 15.09
N THR A 146 8.75 27.71 16.30
CA THR A 146 9.08 29.00 16.91
C THR A 146 10.56 29.07 17.28
N ALA A 147 11.10 28.02 17.90
CA ALA A 147 12.51 27.95 18.23
C ALA A 147 13.38 27.93 16.96
N SER A 148 12.90 27.30 15.89
CA SER A 148 13.60 27.24 14.60
C SER A 148 13.63 28.57 13.87
N VAL A 149 12.53 29.35 13.88
CA VAL A 149 12.54 30.73 13.33
C VAL A 149 13.56 31.58 14.07
N LYS A 150 13.54 31.58 15.42
CA LYS A 150 14.48 32.35 16.24
C LYS A 150 15.94 31.95 15.98
N MET A 151 16.21 30.64 15.90
CA MET A 151 17.54 30.13 15.59
C MET A 151 18.08 30.66 14.26
N LEU A 152 17.22 30.84 13.24
CA LEU A 152 17.63 31.42 11.96
C LEU A 152 17.77 32.94 12.00
N GLU A 153 16.95 33.63 12.79
CA GLU A 153 17.06 35.08 12.99
C GLU A 153 18.33 35.47 13.76
N ASP A 154 18.74 34.63 14.71
CA ASP A 154 19.93 34.83 15.55
C ASP A 154 21.24 34.43 14.86
N GLN A 155 21.19 33.83 13.66
CA GLN A 155 22.39 33.54 12.88
C GLN A 155 23.10 34.86 12.51
N PRO A 156 24.39 35.04 12.87
CA PRO A 156 25.13 36.21 12.45
C PRO A 156 25.19 36.22 10.92
N LYS A 157 24.63 37.25 10.29
CA LYS A 157 24.89 37.55 8.88
C LYS A 157 26.41 37.56 8.72
N HIS A 158 26.96 36.55 8.03
CA HIS A 158 28.37 36.52 7.68
C HIS A 158 28.72 37.86 7.03
N LYS A 159 29.53 38.68 7.71
CA LYS A 159 30.06 39.92 7.18
C LYS A 159 31.15 39.57 6.19
N ASP A 160 30.78 39.33 4.94
CA ASP A 160 31.71 39.31 3.83
C ASP A 160 31.06 39.96 2.61
N SER A 161 31.16 41.28 2.53
CA SER A 161 31.38 42.05 1.31
C SER A 161 31.26 43.54 1.66
N GLU A 162 32.37 44.13 2.08
CA GLU A 162 32.59 45.56 1.86
C GLU A 162 32.53 45.81 0.35
N PHE A 163 31.46 46.44 -0.13
CA PHE A 163 31.58 47.31 -1.28
C PHE A 163 30.74 48.56 -1.05
N SER A 164 31.44 49.68 -0.92
CA SER A 164 30.86 51.01 -0.85
C SER A 164 30.07 51.32 -2.12
N GLY A 165 28.84 51.77 -1.95
CA GLY A 165 28.04 52.33 -3.03
C GLY A 165 26.82 53.05 -2.47
N GLN A 166 27.01 54.32 -2.09
CA GLN A 166 25.91 55.26 -1.89
C GLN A 166 25.02 55.29 -3.15
N VAL A 167 23.73 55.00 -3.01
CA VAL A 167 22.68 55.71 -3.77
C VAL A 167 21.42 55.81 -2.90
N ASN A 168 21.16 57.02 -2.40
CA ASN A 168 19.82 57.45 -2.02
C ASN A 168 18.95 57.47 -3.29
N HIS A 169 17.71 56.97 -3.23
CA HIS A 169 16.52 57.73 -3.60
C HIS A 169 15.23 56.94 -3.28
N LYS A 170 14.27 57.68 -2.75
CA LYS A 170 12.89 57.32 -2.40
C LYS A 170 12.12 56.82 -3.63
N GLU A 171 11.26 55.81 -3.44
CA GLU A 171 9.98 55.63 -4.16
C GLU A 171 9.15 54.61 -3.37
N GLN A 172 8.30 55.10 -2.47
CA GLN A 172 6.84 55.07 -2.58
C GLN A 172 6.23 53.66 -2.54
N ILE A 173 5.76 53.33 -1.34
CA ILE A 173 4.70 52.37 -1.05
C ILE A 173 3.43 52.83 -1.78
N PRO A 174 2.74 51.97 -2.55
CA PRO A 174 1.32 52.09 -2.75
C PRO A 174 0.61 51.10 -1.82
N ASP A 175 0.11 51.62 -0.70
CA ASP A 175 -1.02 51.02 -0.01
C ASP A 175 -2.23 51.20 -0.93
N CYS A 176 -2.88 50.11 -1.32
CA CYS A 176 -4.32 50.14 -1.50
C CYS A 176 -4.90 48.74 -1.28
N TRP A 177 -5.49 48.61 -0.10
CA TRP A 177 -6.50 47.61 0.21
C TRP A 177 -7.74 47.87 -0.64
N SER A 178 -8.36 46.82 -1.17
CA SER A 178 -9.72 46.41 -0.80
C SER A 178 -10.21 45.25 -1.67
N ASP A 179 -10.68 44.21 -0.96
CA ASP A 179 -11.97 43.54 -1.13
C ASP A 179 -12.48 43.29 -2.55
N ASP A 180 -12.52 42.02 -2.97
CA ASP A 180 -13.81 41.37 -3.27
C ASP A 180 -13.70 39.83 -3.30
N LEU A 181 -14.75 39.20 -2.79
CA LEU A 181 -15.18 37.80 -2.91
C LEU A 181 -14.38 36.72 -2.15
N GLY A 182 -14.91 36.41 -0.97
CA GLY A 182 -14.80 35.07 -0.40
C GLY A 182 -15.53 34.02 -1.24
N SER A 183 -15.00 32.80 -1.20
CA SER A 183 -15.80 31.58 -1.22
C SER A 183 -14.96 30.44 -0.66
N GLU A 184 -15.43 29.99 0.49
CA GLU A 184 -15.33 28.63 0.98
C GLU A 184 -15.82 27.63 -0.08
N GLU A 185 -15.39 26.36 0.04
CA GLU A 185 -15.74 25.17 -0.78
C GLU A 185 -14.84 24.80 -1.97
N VAL A 186 -13.83 23.96 -1.72
CA VAL A 186 -13.42 22.89 -2.67
C VAL A 186 -12.96 21.65 -1.88
N TRP A 187 -13.87 21.01 -1.14
CA TRP A 187 -13.64 19.66 -0.59
C TRP A 187 -14.79 18.67 -0.81
N GLU A 188 -15.82 19.05 -1.56
CA GLU A 188 -16.96 18.19 -1.89
C GLU A 188 -17.01 17.99 -3.40
N SER A 189 -16.62 16.80 -3.89
CA SER A 189 -17.25 16.09 -5.02
C SER A 189 -16.33 15.01 -5.59
N ILE A 190 -16.36 13.82 -4.98
CA ILE A 190 -16.13 12.57 -5.71
C ILE A 190 -17.37 11.69 -5.44
N ALA A 191 -18.41 11.82 -6.26
CA ALA A 191 -19.40 10.77 -6.46
C ALA A 191 -20.17 10.92 -7.78
N GLU A 192 -19.92 9.93 -8.65
CA GLU A 192 -20.81 9.35 -9.66
C GLU A 192 -21.01 9.94 -11.09
N LYS A 193 -20.57 9.07 -12.04
CA LYS A 193 -21.20 8.57 -13.28
C LYS A 193 -21.06 9.30 -14.64
N LYS A 194 -20.31 8.61 -15.52
CA LYS A 194 -20.54 8.27 -16.95
C LYS A 194 -21.48 9.19 -17.75
N SER A 195 -21.00 9.79 -18.86
CA SER A 195 -20.97 9.18 -20.21
C SER A 195 -20.67 10.19 -21.34
N PHE A 196 -20.07 9.68 -22.42
CA PHE A 196 -19.96 10.15 -23.82
C PHE A 196 -19.47 11.57 -24.21
N ALA A 197 -18.36 11.55 -24.96
CA ALA A 197 -17.99 12.29 -26.17
C ALA A 197 -18.35 13.79 -26.32
N ASP A 198 -17.34 14.64 -26.50
CA ASP A 198 -16.95 15.19 -27.81
C ASP A 198 -15.65 16.01 -27.65
N GLY A 199 -14.86 16.09 -28.72
CA GLY A 199 -13.55 16.72 -28.71
C GLY A 199 -13.57 18.25 -28.66
N ARG A 200 -12.49 18.80 -28.10
CA ARG A 200 -11.80 20.00 -28.59
C ARG A 200 -10.46 20.17 -27.85
N ASN A 201 -9.44 20.48 -28.64
CA ASN A 201 -8.10 20.85 -28.17
C ASN A 201 -8.19 22.20 -27.44
N ASP A 202 -7.58 22.31 -26.26
CA ASP A 202 -7.15 23.60 -25.73
C ASP A 202 -5.82 23.43 -24.97
N ASP A 203 -4.84 24.21 -25.43
CA ASP A 203 -3.50 24.33 -24.86
C ASP A 203 -3.56 25.01 -23.50
N HIS A 204 -3.35 24.25 -22.41
CA HIS A 204 -3.16 24.84 -21.09
C HIS A 204 -1.71 25.34 -20.93
N LYS A 205 -1.53 26.62 -21.25
CA LYS A 205 -0.42 27.44 -20.72
C LYS A 205 -0.40 27.34 -19.19
N ILE A 206 0.70 26.80 -18.66
CA ILE A 206 1.02 26.82 -17.24
C ILE A 206 1.17 28.29 -16.82
N LEU A 207 0.22 28.78 -16.02
CA LEU A 207 0.34 30.05 -15.31
C LEU A 207 1.34 29.86 -14.17
N ASN A 208 2.58 30.25 -14.44
CA ASN A 208 3.62 30.43 -13.44
C ASN A 208 3.26 31.67 -12.60
N ALA A 209 2.44 31.48 -11.56
CA ALA A 209 2.25 32.49 -10.52
C ALA A 209 3.57 32.62 -9.76
N GLY A 210 4.26 33.74 -10.00
CA GLY A 210 5.65 33.95 -9.63
C GLY A 210 5.91 33.85 -8.13
N TYR A 211 6.46 32.72 -7.70
CA TYR A 211 7.27 32.66 -6.50
C TYR A 211 8.58 33.44 -6.78
N ARG A 212 8.82 34.50 -5.99
CA ARG A 212 10.09 35.23 -6.03
C ARG A 212 11.19 34.28 -5.55
N LYS A 213 11.94 33.71 -6.48
CA LYS A 213 13.11 32.85 -6.22
C LYS A 213 14.15 33.64 -5.41
N CYS A 214 14.36 33.26 -4.15
CA CYS A 214 15.44 33.77 -3.33
C CYS A 214 16.76 33.18 -3.85
N ASN A 215 17.47 33.90 -4.71
CA ASN A 215 18.84 33.54 -5.09
C ASN A 215 19.80 33.99 -3.97
N THR A 216 19.95 33.15 -2.96
CA THR A 216 21.07 33.22 -2.03
C THR A 216 21.67 31.83 -1.95
N ASN A 217 22.88 31.65 -2.48
CA ASN A 217 23.69 30.42 -2.39
C ASN A 217 24.13 30.09 -0.95
N VAL A 218 23.45 30.64 0.06
CA VAL A 218 23.70 30.49 1.49
C VAL A 218 22.80 29.39 2.11
N GLY A 219 21.72 28.98 1.42
CA GLY A 219 20.73 28.04 1.98
C GLY A 219 21.10 26.56 1.91
N SER A 220 22.01 26.15 1.02
CA SER A 220 22.19 24.71 0.73
C SER A 220 22.82 23.90 1.87
N ASN A 221 23.47 24.53 2.85
CA ASN A 221 24.18 23.83 3.93
C ASN A 221 23.38 23.75 5.24
N VAL A 222 22.31 24.54 5.40
CA VAL A 222 21.54 24.62 6.66
C VAL A 222 20.51 23.48 6.76
N TYR A 223 19.96 23.04 5.64
CA TYR A 223 18.91 22.00 5.60
C TYR A 223 19.48 20.58 5.50
N SER A 224 20.80 20.43 5.35
CA SER A 224 21.48 19.13 5.19
C SER A 224 21.83 18.43 6.52
N LEU A 225 21.59 19.08 7.68
CA LEU A 225 21.90 18.49 8.99
C LEU A 225 20.62 18.28 9.81
N PRO A 226 20.02 17.06 9.80
CA PRO A 226 18.81 16.75 10.55
C PRO A 226 18.94 16.92 12.08
N ASN A 227 20.17 16.96 12.60
CA ASN A 227 20.45 16.91 14.04
C ASN A 227 20.63 18.28 14.72
N SER A 228 20.53 19.40 13.99
CA SER A 228 20.67 20.75 14.55
C SER A 228 19.35 21.48 14.78
N TRP A 229 18.22 20.90 14.36
CA TRP A 229 16.92 21.57 14.47
C TRP A 229 16.30 21.37 15.86
N PRO A 230 15.76 22.44 16.47
CA PRO A 230 15.00 22.34 17.72
C PRO A 230 13.85 21.33 17.61
N LEU A 231 13.82 20.36 18.53
CA LEU A 231 12.74 19.39 18.64
C LEU A 231 11.59 19.93 19.48
N SER A 232 10.38 19.46 19.19
CA SER A 232 9.18 19.74 19.98
C SER A 232 8.75 18.50 20.76
N GLU A 233 8.48 18.64 22.06
CA GLU A 233 8.02 17.54 22.93
C GLU A 233 6.51 17.24 22.73
N ASP A 234 6.10 17.01 21.48
CA ASP A 234 4.71 16.71 21.12
C ASP A 234 4.56 15.24 20.73
N ALA A 235 3.97 14.47 21.66
CA ALA A 235 3.74 13.05 21.49
C ALA A 235 2.67 12.72 20.43
N GLU A 236 1.70 13.62 20.18
CA GLU A 236 0.69 13.41 19.14
C GLU A 236 1.33 13.59 17.76
N ARG A 237 2.07 14.69 17.55
CA ARG A 237 2.81 14.95 16.31
C ARG A 237 3.82 13.84 16.02
N SER A 238 4.51 13.35 17.05
CA SER A 238 5.45 12.21 16.90
C SER A 238 4.79 10.98 16.30
N LYS A 239 3.62 10.56 16.85
CA LYS A 239 2.86 9.41 16.33
C LYS A 239 2.35 9.64 14.91
N LEU A 240 1.92 10.86 14.60
CA LEU A 240 1.44 11.21 13.27
C LEU A 240 2.58 11.18 12.24
N LEU A 241 3.75 11.72 12.57
CA LEU A 241 4.93 11.71 11.72
C LEU A 241 5.46 10.30 11.48
N GLU A 242 5.49 9.45 12.50
CA GLU A 242 5.82 8.02 12.36
C GLU A 242 4.85 7.32 11.40
N LYS A 243 3.54 7.60 11.53
CA LYS A 243 2.54 7.05 10.62
C LYS A 243 2.72 7.55 9.19
N ILE A 244 3.04 8.84 8.99
CA ILE A 244 3.33 9.42 7.67
C ILE A 244 4.54 8.72 7.04
N SER A 245 5.62 8.50 7.81
CA SER A 245 6.80 7.76 7.37
C SER A 245 6.44 6.37 6.84
N CYS A 246 5.68 5.60 7.62
CA CYS A 246 5.22 4.26 7.22
C CYS A 246 4.41 4.29 5.92
N LEU A 247 3.51 5.27 5.76
CA LEU A 247 2.69 5.39 4.55
C LEU A 247 3.53 5.75 3.32
N PHE A 248 4.48 6.68 3.44
CA PHE A 248 5.40 7.00 2.34
C PHE A 248 6.27 5.82 1.95
N GLN A 249 6.80 5.06 2.92
CA GLN A 249 7.59 3.86 2.64
C GLN A 249 6.76 2.79 1.92
N MET A 250 5.52 2.57 2.37
CA MET A 250 4.60 1.63 1.71
C MET A 250 4.30 2.05 0.27
N LEU A 251 3.90 3.30 0.04
CA LEU A 251 3.60 3.81 -1.30
C LEU A 251 4.82 3.77 -2.23
N SER A 252 6.01 4.07 -1.70
CA SER A 252 7.27 4.02 -2.44
C SER A 252 7.64 2.59 -2.84
N ARG A 253 7.48 1.62 -1.92
CA ARG A 253 7.71 0.20 -2.18
C ARG A 253 6.82 -0.33 -3.30
N HIS A 254 5.54 0.05 -3.29
CA HIS A 254 4.56 -0.41 -4.29
C HIS A 254 4.53 0.44 -5.57
N LYS A 255 5.44 1.42 -5.73
CA LYS A 255 5.48 2.34 -6.89
C LYS A 255 4.13 3.05 -7.11
N CYS A 256 3.51 3.46 -6.01
CA CYS A 256 2.22 4.14 -5.96
C CYS A 256 2.36 5.63 -5.61
N LEU A 257 3.57 6.08 -5.31
CA LEU A 257 3.87 7.49 -5.02
C LEU A 257 4.33 8.20 -6.30
N ALA A 258 3.44 8.99 -6.89
CA ALA A 258 3.76 9.86 -8.02
C ALA A 258 4.37 11.19 -7.53
N THR A 259 5.19 11.81 -8.38
CA THR A 259 5.78 13.13 -8.15
C THR A 259 4.70 14.18 -7.90
N SER A 260 3.56 14.10 -8.59
CA SER A 260 2.41 14.99 -8.36
C SER A 260 1.80 14.84 -6.96
N HIS A 261 1.77 13.62 -6.40
CA HIS A 261 1.31 13.40 -5.03
C HIS A 261 2.26 14.02 -4.02
N LEU A 262 3.56 13.85 -4.23
CA LEU A 262 4.59 14.45 -3.38
C LEU A 262 4.54 15.98 -3.45
N HIS A 263 4.52 16.56 -4.65
CA HIS A 263 4.38 18.00 -4.85
C HIS A 263 3.14 18.56 -4.14
N LYS A 264 2.01 17.84 -4.18
CA LYS A 264 0.79 18.27 -3.48
C LYS A 264 0.98 18.31 -1.96
N VAL A 265 1.66 17.32 -1.37
CA VAL A 265 1.96 17.31 0.07
C VAL A 265 2.92 18.44 0.44
N ILE A 266 3.97 18.64 -0.35
CA ILE A 266 4.93 19.72 -0.12
C ILE A 266 4.25 21.08 -0.25
N GLN A 267 3.51 21.34 -1.33
CA GLN A 267 2.78 22.59 -1.54
C GLN A 267 1.82 22.89 -0.38
N PHE A 268 0.99 21.91 0.00
CA PHE A 268 0.10 22.04 1.16
C PHE A 268 0.87 22.40 2.44
N THR A 269 2.02 21.75 2.66
CA THR A 269 2.87 22.02 3.83
C THR A 269 3.39 23.45 3.82
N MET A 270 3.86 23.94 2.68
CA MET A 270 4.38 25.31 2.55
C MET A 270 3.29 26.37 2.77
N GLU A 271 2.10 26.14 2.23
CA GLU A 271 0.94 27.03 2.43
C GLU A 271 0.54 27.13 3.91
N GLU A 272 0.48 25.98 4.61
CA GLU A 272 0.16 25.98 6.04
C GLU A 272 1.27 26.64 6.86
N LEU A 273 2.56 26.41 6.55
CA LEU A 273 3.66 27.05 7.28
C LEU A 273 3.68 28.57 7.12
N GLN A 274 3.38 29.08 5.92
CA GLN A 274 3.29 30.52 5.68
C GLN A 274 2.19 31.20 6.51
N GLY A 275 1.10 30.48 6.82
CA GLY A 275 -0.02 31.00 7.61
C GLY A 275 0.15 30.95 9.13
N LEU A 276 1.15 30.23 9.67
CA LEU A 276 1.22 29.95 11.11
C LEU A 276 1.89 31.04 11.95
N VAL A 277 2.98 31.68 11.47
CA VAL A 277 3.76 32.65 12.26
C VAL A 277 4.42 33.70 11.36
N PRO A 278 4.39 35.00 11.71
CA PRO A 278 5.22 36.01 11.05
C PRO A 278 6.70 35.63 11.12
N GLY A 279 7.35 35.46 9.97
CA GLY A 279 8.75 35.00 9.88
C GLY A 279 8.94 33.55 9.41
N SER A 280 7.87 32.76 9.31
CA SER A 280 7.93 31.39 8.76
C SER A 280 8.40 31.34 7.30
N TRP A 281 8.30 32.45 6.55
CA TRP A 281 8.85 32.58 5.20
C TRP A 281 10.38 32.38 5.15
N ILE A 282 11.09 32.73 6.24
CA ILE A 282 12.55 32.53 6.38
C ILE A 282 12.85 31.04 6.42
N LEU A 283 12.03 30.27 7.15
CA LEU A 283 12.12 28.81 7.17
C LEU A 283 11.75 28.22 5.81
N CYS A 284 10.69 28.74 5.18
CA CYS A 284 10.17 28.18 3.93
C CYS A 284 11.16 28.20 2.75
N CYS A 285 12.20 29.04 2.79
CA CYS A 285 13.19 29.12 1.73
C CYS A 285 14.01 27.82 1.63
N GLY A 286 13.76 27.00 0.60
CA GLY A 286 14.53 25.76 0.34
C GLY A 286 14.04 24.53 1.11
N LEU A 287 13.08 24.69 2.02
CA LEU A 287 12.42 23.56 2.69
C LEU A 287 11.47 22.77 1.77
N ASP A 288 11.08 23.35 0.64
CA ASP A 288 10.29 22.71 -0.41
C ASP A 288 11.06 21.59 -1.14
N GLN A 289 12.39 21.56 -0.99
CA GLN A 289 13.27 20.54 -1.56
C GLN A 289 13.57 19.39 -0.58
N THR A 290 12.90 19.33 0.57
CA THR A 290 13.13 18.32 1.60
C THR A 290 11.84 17.91 2.33
N PRO A 291 11.69 16.63 2.72
CA PRO A 291 10.55 16.21 3.54
C PRO A 291 10.55 16.79 4.96
N LEU A 292 11.65 17.43 5.39
CA LEU A 292 11.78 18.08 6.70
C LEU A 292 10.71 19.16 6.93
N CYS A 293 10.20 19.82 5.88
CA CYS A 293 9.13 20.80 6.00
C CYS A 293 7.89 20.24 6.74
N ILE A 294 7.56 18.97 6.50
CA ILE A 294 6.41 18.29 7.10
C ILE A 294 6.57 18.20 8.63
N CYS A 295 7.81 18.08 9.11
CA CYS A 295 8.11 17.92 10.53
C CYS A 295 7.80 19.18 11.36
N PHE A 296 7.63 20.35 10.73
CA PHE A 296 7.22 21.61 11.39
C PHE A 296 5.70 21.74 11.58
N LEU A 297 4.90 20.93 10.89
CA LEU A 297 3.45 21.05 10.93
C LEU A 297 2.85 20.65 12.29
N GLY A 298 1.75 21.32 12.63
CA GLY A 298 0.91 20.98 13.79
C GLY A 298 0.10 19.70 13.57
N ALA A 299 -0.43 19.14 14.66
CA ALA A 299 -1.15 17.86 14.62
C ALA A 299 -2.36 17.87 13.67
N ALA A 300 -3.11 18.99 13.60
CA ALA A 300 -4.27 19.12 12.71
C ALA A 300 -3.87 18.99 11.23
N GLN A 301 -2.78 19.63 10.81
CA GLN A 301 -2.25 19.55 9.45
C GLN A 301 -1.70 18.15 9.15
N LEU A 302 -0.94 17.57 10.07
CA LEU A 302 -0.42 16.22 9.92
C LEU A 302 -1.54 15.18 9.74
N ARG A 303 -2.67 15.33 10.44
CA ARG A 303 -3.84 14.46 10.23
C ARG A 303 -4.41 14.56 8.81
N LYS A 304 -4.42 15.75 8.20
CA LYS A 304 -4.84 15.93 6.79
C LYS A 304 -3.90 15.18 5.84
N ILE A 305 -2.59 15.27 6.05
CA ILE A 305 -1.58 14.54 5.26
C ILE A 305 -1.75 13.03 5.44
N VAL A 306 -1.90 12.54 6.68
CA VAL A 306 -2.17 11.13 6.97
C VAL A 306 -3.39 10.64 6.20
N LYS A 307 -4.50 11.39 6.24
CA LYS A 307 -5.73 11.03 5.51
C LYS A 307 -5.47 10.92 4.00
N PHE A 308 -4.83 11.93 3.41
CA PHE A 308 -4.49 11.92 1.98
C PHE A 308 -3.63 10.70 1.59
N LEU A 309 -2.59 10.39 2.36
CA LEU A 309 -1.73 9.23 2.09
C LEU A 309 -2.46 7.90 2.29
N GLN A 310 -3.39 7.82 3.26
CA GLN A 310 -4.24 6.63 3.44
C GLN A 310 -5.21 6.44 2.27
N ASP A 311 -5.81 7.52 1.76
CA ASP A 311 -6.70 7.49 0.61
C ASP A 311 -5.94 7.03 -0.65
N LEU A 312 -4.68 7.48 -0.81
CA LEU A 312 -3.78 6.99 -1.86
C LEU A 312 -3.49 5.49 -1.71
N CYS A 313 -3.13 5.01 -0.52
CA CYS A 313 -2.94 3.58 -0.26
C CYS A 313 -4.19 2.78 -0.63
N HIS A 314 -5.37 3.26 -0.22
CA HIS A 314 -6.64 2.62 -0.52
C HIS A 314 -6.93 2.55 -2.02
N ALA A 315 -6.77 3.67 -2.73
CA ALA A 315 -6.95 3.76 -4.18
C ALA A 315 -6.01 2.82 -4.95
N CYS A 316 -4.79 2.65 -4.43
CA CYS A 316 -3.80 1.73 -5.00
C CYS A 316 -3.99 0.26 -4.56
N GLY A 317 -4.97 -0.04 -3.70
CA GLY A 317 -5.17 -1.38 -3.14
C GLY A 317 -4.04 -1.85 -2.21
N VAL A 318 -3.15 -0.93 -1.81
CA VAL A 318 -2.00 -1.17 -0.96
C VAL A 318 -2.46 -1.15 0.51
N GLY A 319 -2.19 -2.22 1.25
CA GLY A 319 -2.58 -2.35 2.67
C GLY A 319 -3.81 -3.23 2.93
N ARG A 320 -4.37 -3.90 1.92
CA ARG A 320 -5.28 -5.04 2.16
C ARG A 320 -4.46 -6.24 2.63
N SER A 321 -4.32 -6.42 3.94
CA SER A 321 -4.05 -7.74 4.49
C SER A 321 -5.15 -8.70 4.00
N PRO A 322 -4.84 -9.96 3.66
CA PRO A 322 -5.85 -10.89 3.18
C PRO A 322 -6.91 -11.03 4.27
N GLU A 323 -8.14 -10.62 3.96
CA GLU A 323 -9.31 -10.86 4.79
C GLU A 323 -9.28 -12.34 5.18
N LYS A 324 -9.16 -12.60 6.50
CA LYS A 324 -9.41 -13.92 7.05
C LYS A 324 -10.87 -14.23 6.78
N ILE A 325 -11.12 -14.93 5.68
CA ILE A 325 -12.39 -15.60 5.46
C ILE A 325 -12.47 -16.67 6.55
N SER A 326 -13.30 -16.38 7.55
CA SER A 326 -13.78 -17.33 8.56
C SER A 326 -14.56 -18.46 7.91
#